data_AF-A0A2R8ARX4-F1
#
_entry.id   AF-A0A2R8ARX4-F1
#
_cell.length_a   1.000
_cell.length_b   1.000
_cell.length_c   1.000
_cell.angle_alpha   90.00
_cell.angle_beta   90.00
_cell.angle_gamma   90.00
#
_symmetry.space_group_name_H-M   'P 1'
#
loop_
_entity.id
_entity.type
_entity.pdbx_description
1 polymer ?
#
loop_
_entity_poly.entity_id
_entity_poly.type
_entity_poly.pdbx_seq_one_letter_code
_entity_poly.pdbx_strand_id
1 'polypeptide(L)'
;MRALNIAATGMLAQQMRVETISNNLANMSTTGYNTRRAEFADLHYQQATRAGTINAADGTVLPTGVQLGLGVRPTSVTMMVQQGTLAQTGGDLDLAIEGRGYLEVTLPSGASGYTRDGGLKLSGDGLIVTSDGYSVAPEITVPSDARQISINADGEVYAYFDNTVEPELLGAFTLASFTNDKGLEAIGSNLFRETPASGPAFVGAPGEDGRGTLRQGYLENSSVDAVREITELIAAQRGYELNSKVITAADQMLAATTQVR
;
A
#
# COMPACT_ATOMS: atom_id res chain seq x y z
N MET A 1 -11.85 18.99 29.95
CA MET A 1 -10.71 18.25 30.54
C MET A 1 -9.70 17.90 29.45
N ARG A 2 -8.44 18.35 29.54
CA ARG A 2 -7.40 18.03 28.52
C ARG A 2 -7.18 16.53 28.32
N ALA A 3 -7.30 15.76 29.41
CA ALA A 3 -7.18 14.30 29.39
C ALA A 3 -8.19 13.63 28.43
N LEU A 4 -9.42 14.16 28.31
CA LEU A 4 -10.43 13.64 27.39
C LEU A 4 -10.02 13.82 25.93
N ASN A 5 -9.47 14.98 25.56
CA ASN A 5 -9.04 15.26 24.19
C ASN A 5 -7.81 14.42 23.79
N ILE A 6 -6.86 14.24 24.72
CA ILE A 6 -5.68 13.39 24.50
C ILE A 6 -6.11 11.92 24.34
N ALA A 7 -7.01 11.43 25.19
CA ALA A 7 -7.54 10.08 25.07
C ALA A 7 -8.37 9.89 23.79
N ALA A 8 -9.17 10.88 23.40
CA ALA A 8 -9.96 10.84 22.16
C ALA A 8 -9.09 10.77 20.91
N THR A 9 -8.05 11.61 20.81
CA THR A 9 -7.09 11.53 19.69
C THR A 9 -6.33 10.21 19.67
N GLY A 10 -5.97 9.68 20.85
CA GLY A 10 -5.42 8.33 20.99
C GLY A 10 -6.35 7.22 20.50
N MET A 11 -7.65 7.29 20.83
CA MET A 11 -8.64 6.32 20.34
C MET A 11 -8.77 6.35 18.83
N LEU A 12 -8.89 7.54 18.23
CA LEU A 12 -8.98 7.71 16.77
C LEU A 12 -7.74 7.15 16.06
N ALA A 13 -6.55 7.37 16.62
CA ALA A 13 -5.33 6.78 16.09
C ALA A 13 -5.35 5.25 16.14
N GLN A 14 -5.79 4.65 17.25
CA GLN A 14 -5.91 3.19 17.35
C GLN A 14 -7.00 2.64 16.42
N GLN A 15 -8.12 3.34 16.26
CA GLN A 15 -9.16 2.97 15.30
C GLN A 15 -8.62 2.92 13.87
N MET A 16 -7.89 3.95 13.44
CA MET A 16 -7.27 3.96 12.10
C MET A 16 -6.26 2.82 11.92
N ARG A 17 -5.51 2.45 12.97
CA ARG A 17 -4.64 1.27 12.93
C ARG A 17 -5.45 -0.01 12.74
N VAL A 18 -6.53 -0.20 13.51
CA VAL A 18 -7.42 -1.36 13.37
C VAL A 18 -7.99 -1.45 11.95
N GLU A 19 -8.45 -0.33 11.37
CA GLU A 19 -8.99 -0.28 10.01
C GLU A 19 -7.92 -0.63 8.96
N THR A 20 -6.71 -0.07 9.09
CA THR A 20 -5.61 -0.34 8.15
C THR A 20 -5.17 -1.80 8.20
N ILE A 21 -4.99 -2.35 9.40
CA ILE A 21 -4.59 -3.76 9.61
C ILE A 21 -5.70 -4.71 9.12
N SER A 22 -6.97 -4.38 9.37
CA SER A 22 -8.10 -5.16 8.87
C SER A 22 -8.14 -5.18 7.34
N ASN A 23 -7.82 -4.04 6.69
CA ASN A 23 -7.71 -3.98 5.23
C ASN A 23 -6.54 -4.82 4.71
N ASN A 24 -5.38 -4.78 5.36
CA ASN A 24 -4.24 -5.63 5.01
C ASN A 24 -4.62 -7.11 5.09
N LEU A 25 -5.24 -7.52 6.19
CA LEU A 25 -5.64 -8.91 6.41
C LEU A 25 -6.67 -9.38 5.37
N ALA A 26 -7.64 -8.52 5.02
CA ALA A 26 -8.63 -8.84 3.99
C ALA A 26 -8.00 -9.04 2.59
N ASN A 27 -6.87 -8.37 2.32
CA ASN A 27 -6.16 -8.43 1.03
C ASN A 27 -4.96 -9.39 1.04
N MET A 28 -4.84 -10.28 2.02
CA MET A 28 -3.70 -11.21 2.10
C MET A 28 -3.60 -12.18 0.90
N SER A 29 -4.73 -12.47 0.26
CA SER A 29 -4.80 -13.36 -0.90
C SER A 29 -4.85 -12.58 -2.23
N THR A 30 -4.78 -11.25 -2.17
CA THR A 30 -4.85 -10.40 -3.35
C THR A 30 -3.47 -10.34 -4.00
N THR A 31 -3.40 -10.71 -5.27
CA THR A 31 -2.17 -10.69 -6.08
C THR A 31 -1.56 -9.29 -6.13
N GLY A 32 -0.24 -9.18 -5.94
CA GLY A 32 0.49 -7.92 -6.02
C GLY A 32 0.12 -6.88 -4.94
N TYR A 33 -0.62 -7.25 -3.89
CA TYR A 33 -0.99 -6.33 -2.81
C TYR A 33 0.18 -6.07 -1.85
N ASN A 34 0.54 -4.79 -1.71
CA ASN A 34 1.52 -4.31 -0.75
C ASN A 34 0.87 -3.85 0.56
N THR A 35 1.44 -4.28 1.69
CA THR A 35 0.97 -3.92 3.05
C THR A 35 0.98 -2.41 3.26
N ARG A 36 -0.06 -1.87 3.90
CA ARG A 36 -0.14 -0.45 4.28
C ARG A 36 0.05 -0.27 5.78
N ARG A 37 0.72 0.81 6.18
CA ARG A 37 0.93 1.16 7.59
C ARG A 37 0.44 2.58 7.87
N ALA A 38 -0.33 2.75 8.94
CA ALA A 38 -0.71 4.05 9.46
C ALA A 38 0.45 4.64 10.29
N GLU A 39 0.84 5.87 9.97
CA GLU A 39 1.89 6.63 10.65
C GLU A 39 1.27 7.80 11.41
N PHE A 40 1.87 8.15 12.55
CA PHE A 40 1.34 9.15 13.46
C PHE A 40 2.44 10.09 13.93
N ALA A 41 2.06 11.34 14.22
CA ALA A 41 2.92 12.32 14.85
C ALA A 41 2.26 12.88 16.11
N ASP A 42 3.07 13.28 17.08
CA ASP A 42 2.60 13.99 18.25
C ASP A 42 2.05 15.38 17.89
N LEU A 43 1.14 15.87 18.72
CA LEU A 43 0.60 17.22 18.62
C LEU A 43 1.47 18.20 19.40
N HIS A 44 1.37 19.48 19.03
CA HIS A 44 2.14 20.56 19.63
C HIS A 44 2.09 20.56 21.17
N TYR A 45 3.18 21.00 21.80
CA TYR A 45 3.31 21.03 23.24
C TYR A 45 2.89 22.41 23.80
N GLN A 46 2.01 22.43 24.79
CA GLN A 46 1.74 23.63 25.57
C GLN A 46 2.82 23.81 26.65
N GLN A 47 3.55 24.91 26.59
CA GLN A 47 4.53 25.28 27.62
C GLN A 47 3.82 26.11 28.70
N ALA A 48 3.63 25.53 29.89
CA ALA A 48 3.07 26.26 31.04
C ALA A 48 4.15 27.09 31.74
N THR A 49 5.39 26.59 31.77
CA THR A 49 6.59 27.33 32.20
C THR A 49 7.72 26.99 31.25
N ARG A 50 8.45 28.02 30.80
CA ARG A 50 9.62 27.80 29.95
C ARG A 50 10.81 27.42 30.82
N ALA A 51 11.59 26.43 30.40
CA ALA A 51 12.86 26.15 31.08
C ALA A 51 13.73 27.41 31.07
N GLY A 52 14.33 27.77 32.20
CA GLY A 52 15.11 29.00 32.35
C GLY A 52 14.34 30.23 32.83
N THR A 53 13.05 30.12 33.18
CA THR A 53 12.34 31.24 33.83
C THR A 53 12.88 31.49 35.23
N ILE A 54 13.08 32.77 35.58
CA ILE A 54 13.46 33.19 36.93
C ILE A 54 12.22 33.13 37.82
N ASN A 55 12.30 32.38 38.92
CA ASN A 55 11.21 32.24 39.87
C ASN A 55 10.95 33.58 40.57
N ALA A 56 9.70 34.05 40.58
CA ALA A 56 9.33 35.35 41.16
C ALA A 56 9.44 35.40 42.69
N ALA A 57 9.45 34.24 43.35
CA ALA A 57 9.54 34.14 44.81
C ALA A 57 11.00 34.23 45.34
N ASP A 58 11.95 33.54 44.70
CA ASP A 58 13.32 33.36 45.24
C ASP A 58 14.44 33.74 44.25
N GLY A 59 14.13 34.24 43.05
CA GLY A 59 15.13 34.61 42.05
C GLY A 59 15.93 33.44 41.45
N THR A 60 15.57 32.20 41.78
CA THR A 60 16.21 30.98 41.26
C THR A 60 15.73 30.66 39.85
N VAL A 61 16.64 30.23 38.98
CA VAL A 61 16.30 29.82 37.60
C VAL A 61 15.69 28.43 37.64
N LEU A 62 14.47 28.26 37.11
CA LEU A 62 13.87 26.93 36.99
C LEU A 62 14.65 26.10 35.95
N PRO A 63 15.25 24.96 36.34
CA PRO A 63 16.05 24.15 35.42
C PRO A 63 15.20 23.37 34.40
N THR A 64 13.93 23.11 34.71
CA THR A 64 12.99 22.38 33.84
C THR A 64 11.69 23.15 33.66
N GLY A 65 11.23 23.27 32.42
CA GLY A 65 9.90 23.82 32.10
C GLY A 65 8.82 22.72 32.13
N VAL A 66 7.56 23.12 32.33
CA VAL A 66 6.41 22.21 32.22
C VAL A 66 5.90 22.21 30.77
N GLN A 67 6.13 21.11 30.07
CA GLN A 67 5.66 20.89 28.70
C GLN A 67 4.59 19.79 28.68
N LEU A 68 3.41 20.10 28.13
CA LEU A 68 2.28 19.18 28.06
C LEU A 68 1.94 18.89 26.61
N GLY A 69 2.03 17.62 26.20
CA GLY A 69 1.64 17.17 24.86
C GLY A 69 0.12 17.19 24.68
N LEU A 70 -0.34 17.55 23.49
CA LEU A 70 -1.76 17.68 23.16
C LEU A 70 -2.39 16.41 22.56
N GLY A 71 -1.63 15.31 22.47
CA GLY A 71 -2.10 14.04 21.92
C GLY A 71 -1.37 13.67 20.63
N VAL A 72 -2.07 12.98 19.73
CA VAL A 72 -1.51 12.39 18.50
C VAL A 72 -2.41 12.67 17.30
N ARG A 73 -1.86 12.73 16.09
CA ARG A 73 -2.62 12.85 14.84
C ARG A 73 -2.08 11.88 13.79
N PRO A 74 -2.94 11.28 12.94
CA PRO A 74 -2.47 10.54 11.78
C PRO A 74 -1.73 11.47 10.81
N THR A 75 -0.58 11.01 10.33
CA THR A 75 0.24 11.70 9.32
C THR A 75 -0.09 11.19 7.93
N SER A 76 -0.07 9.87 7.76
CA SER A 76 -0.27 9.20 6.48
C SER A 76 -0.59 7.72 6.67
N VAL A 77 -1.16 7.11 5.62
CA VAL A 77 -1.17 5.65 5.46
C VAL A 77 -0.26 5.34 4.28
N THR A 78 0.89 4.74 4.55
CA THR A 78 1.95 4.56 3.56
C THR A 78 2.03 3.10 3.13
N MET A 79 2.13 2.88 1.82
CA MET A 79 2.37 1.56 1.25
C MET A 79 3.83 1.12 1.50
N MET A 80 4.00 -0.12 1.94
CA MET A 80 5.30 -0.77 2.08
C MET A 80 5.58 -1.57 0.83
N VAL A 81 6.37 -1.01 -0.07
CA VAL A 81 6.77 -1.67 -1.32
C VAL A 81 7.79 -2.75 -1.00
N GLN A 82 7.34 -4.01 -1.06
CA GLN A 82 8.18 -5.18 -0.87
C GLN A 82 7.68 -6.28 -1.80
N GLN A 83 8.61 -7.05 -2.38
CA GLN A 83 8.26 -8.19 -3.22
C GLN A 83 7.55 -9.25 -2.36
N GLY A 84 6.38 -9.69 -2.82
CA GLY A 84 5.67 -10.83 -2.26
C GLY A 84 6.28 -12.17 -2.65
N THR A 85 5.74 -13.27 -2.11
CA THR A 85 6.17 -14.61 -2.55
C THR A 85 5.63 -14.92 -3.94
N LEU A 86 6.46 -15.50 -4.81
CA LEU A 86 6.03 -15.93 -6.15
C LEU A 86 5.40 -17.32 -6.05
N ALA A 87 4.12 -17.44 -6.38
CA ALA A 87 3.38 -18.69 -6.40
C ALA A 87 3.24 -19.19 -7.84
N GLN A 88 3.57 -20.46 -8.08
CA GLN A 88 3.36 -21.09 -9.39
C GLN A 88 1.88 -21.44 -9.54
N THR A 89 1.22 -20.85 -10.52
CA THR A 89 -0.20 -21.12 -10.84
C THR A 89 -0.36 -22.04 -12.05
N GLY A 90 0.62 -22.02 -12.96
CA GLY A 90 0.56 -22.78 -14.21
C GLY A 90 -0.41 -22.22 -15.25
N GLY A 91 -0.90 -20.99 -15.07
CA GLY A 91 -1.69 -20.29 -16.09
C GLY A 91 -0.81 -19.73 -17.21
N ASP A 92 -1.23 -19.90 -18.46
CA ASP A 92 -0.44 -19.47 -19.64
C ASP A 92 -0.24 -17.94 -19.70
N LEU A 93 -1.19 -17.17 -19.19
CA LEU A 93 -1.14 -15.70 -19.14
C LEU A 93 -0.89 -15.16 -17.73
N ASP A 94 -0.64 -16.04 -16.76
CA ASP A 94 -0.27 -15.60 -15.42
C ASP A 94 1.19 -15.16 -15.43
N LEU A 95 1.42 -13.91 -15.06
CA LEU A 95 2.72 -13.27 -15.13
C LEU A 95 3.11 -12.68 -13.78
N ALA A 96 4.33 -12.92 -13.33
CA ALA A 96 4.86 -12.25 -12.17
C ALA A 96 6.08 -11.41 -12.52
N ILE A 97 6.22 -10.28 -11.83
CA ILE A 97 7.37 -9.39 -11.96
C ILE A 97 8.35 -9.75 -10.84
N GLU A 98 9.55 -10.21 -11.20
CA GLU A 98 10.63 -10.47 -10.26
C GLU A 98 11.52 -9.22 -10.16
N GLY A 99 11.37 -8.45 -9.08
CA GLY A 99 12.06 -7.18 -8.90
C GLY A 99 11.12 -5.98 -9.06
N ARG A 100 11.66 -4.80 -9.37
CA ARG A 100 10.87 -3.55 -9.39
C ARG A 100 10.20 -3.33 -10.74
N GLY A 101 8.96 -2.88 -10.73
CA GLY A 101 8.24 -2.57 -11.96
C GLY A 101 6.74 -2.77 -11.81
N TYR A 102 6.00 -2.17 -12.73
CA TYR A 102 4.57 -2.28 -12.88
C TYR A 102 4.24 -2.51 -14.35
N LEU A 103 3.20 -3.30 -14.61
CA LEU A 103 2.56 -3.39 -15.92
C LEU A 103 1.73 -2.13 -16.14
N GLU A 104 1.86 -1.51 -17.30
CA GLU A 104 1.00 -0.41 -17.72
C GLU A 104 -0.29 -0.98 -18.32
N VAL A 105 -1.43 -0.40 -17.96
CA VAL A 105 -2.75 -0.75 -18.49
C VAL A 105 -3.48 0.49 -18.95
N THR A 106 -4.28 0.35 -19.99
CA THR A 106 -5.10 1.44 -20.51
C THR A 106 -6.47 1.43 -19.82
N LEU A 107 -6.76 2.45 -19.02
CA LEU A 107 -8.06 2.64 -18.39
C LEU A 107 -9.14 2.96 -19.45
N PRO A 108 -10.43 2.76 -19.15
CA PRO A 108 -11.53 3.10 -20.08
C PRO A 108 -11.59 4.59 -20.43
N SER A 109 -11.00 5.45 -19.60
CA SER A 109 -10.86 6.88 -19.85
C SER A 109 -9.78 7.22 -20.89
N GLY A 110 -8.98 6.23 -21.32
CA GLY A 110 -7.78 6.41 -22.14
C GLY A 110 -6.54 6.84 -21.35
N ALA A 111 -6.61 6.92 -20.02
CA ALA A 111 -5.45 7.20 -19.18
C ALA A 111 -4.63 5.93 -18.89
N SER A 112 -3.34 6.08 -18.61
CA SER A 112 -2.48 4.99 -18.14
C SER A 112 -2.73 4.68 -16.65
N GLY A 113 -2.94 3.41 -16.35
CA GLY A 113 -2.93 2.84 -15.00
C GLY A 113 -1.75 1.89 -14.86
N TYR A 114 -1.34 1.61 -13.64
CA TYR A 114 -0.20 0.75 -13.36
C TYR A 114 -0.62 -0.35 -12.39
N THR A 115 -0.28 -1.59 -12.68
CA THR A 115 -0.60 -2.73 -11.82
C THR A 115 0.60 -3.63 -11.64
N ARG A 116 0.60 -4.34 -10.51
CA ARG A 116 1.54 -5.42 -10.25
C ARG A 116 0.85 -6.79 -10.26
N ASP A 117 -0.46 -6.78 -10.46
CA ASP A 117 -1.26 -7.99 -10.66
C ASP A 117 -1.08 -8.47 -12.10
N GLY A 118 -0.52 -9.66 -12.27
CA GLY A 118 -0.36 -10.30 -13.57
C GLY A 118 -1.32 -11.48 -13.78
N GLY A 119 -2.48 -11.49 -13.10
CA GLY A 119 -3.59 -12.37 -13.42
C GLY A 119 -4.30 -11.96 -14.73
N LEU A 120 -3.58 -12.05 -15.85
CA LEU A 120 -4.05 -11.63 -17.17
C LEU A 120 -4.96 -12.69 -17.81
N LYS A 121 -5.82 -12.23 -18.72
CA LYS A 121 -6.81 -13.02 -19.46
C LYS A 121 -6.85 -12.57 -20.92
N LEU A 122 -7.45 -13.40 -21.76
CA LEU A 122 -7.69 -13.07 -23.16
C LEU A 122 -9.12 -12.55 -23.34
N SER A 123 -9.26 -11.42 -24.03
CA SER A 123 -10.55 -10.90 -24.47
C SER A 123 -11.07 -11.68 -25.69
N GLY A 124 -12.35 -11.51 -26.02
CA GLY A 124 -12.98 -12.12 -27.20
C GLY A 124 -12.35 -11.68 -28.53
N ASP A 125 -11.72 -10.52 -28.55
CA ASP A 125 -10.98 -9.98 -29.71
C ASP A 125 -9.51 -10.46 -29.75
N GLY A 126 -9.10 -11.35 -28.83
CA GLY A 126 -7.72 -11.83 -28.73
C GLY A 126 -6.76 -10.88 -28.01
N LEU A 127 -7.23 -9.76 -27.44
CA LEU A 127 -6.39 -8.84 -26.68
C LEU A 127 -6.06 -9.40 -25.28
N ILE A 128 -4.82 -9.19 -24.82
CA ILE A 128 -4.45 -9.48 -23.44
C ILE A 128 -4.97 -8.36 -22.53
N VAL A 129 -5.85 -8.74 -21.60
CA VAL A 129 -6.51 -7.86 -20.67
C VAL A 129 -6.30 -8.31 -19.22
N THR A 130 -6.43 -7.37 -18.30
CA THR A 130 -6.56 -7.66 -16.86
C THR A 130 -7.87 -8.40 -16.57
N SER A 131 -8.02 -8.91 -15.34
CA SER A 131 -9.28 -9.54 -14.88
C SER A 131 -10.49 -8.59 -14.93
N ASP A 132 -10.25 -7.26 -14.94
CA ASP A 132 -11.28 -6.23 -15.08
C ASP A 132 -11.56 -5.83 -16.55
N GLY A 133 -10.83 -6.41 -17.51
CA GLY A 133 -11.00 -6.14 -18.94
C GLY A 133 -10.19 -4.97 -19.50
N TYR A 134 -9.31 -4.34 -18.71
CA TYR A 134 -8.40 -3.29 -19.19
C TYR A 134 -7.25 -3.89 -20.01
N SER A 135 -6.95 -3.32 -21.17
CA SER A 135 -5.84 -3.77 -22.02
C SER A 135 -4.50 -3.45 -21.36
N VAL A 136 -3.55 -4.38 -21.46
CA VAL A 136 -2.17 -4.17 -21.02
C VAL A 136 -1.41 -3.50 -22.16
N ALA A 137 -0.61 -2.48 -21.85
CA ALA A 137 0.21 -1.77 -22.82
C ALA A 137 1.64 -2.39 -22.87
N PRO A 138 2.26 -2.54 -24.06
CA PRO A 138 1.68 -2.36 -25.40
C PRO A 138 0.56 -3.36 -25.69
N GLU A 139 -0.41 -2.98 -26.52
CA GLU A 139 -1.53 -3.86 -26.87
C GLU A 139 -1.04 -5.06 -27.69
N ILE A 140 -1.15 -6.25 -27.11
CA ILE A 140 -0.78 -7.51 -27.77
C ILE A 140 -2.05 -8.29 -28.07
N THR A 141 -2.24 -8.59 -29.36
CA THR A 141 -3.34 -9.43 -29.85
C THR A 141 -2.82 -10.82 -30.15
N VAL A 142 -3.41 -11.82 -29.50
CA VAL A 142 -3.16 -13.23 -29.75
C VAL A 142 -4.12 -13.73 -30.83
N PRO A 143 -3.61 -14.23 -31.97
CA PRO A 143 -4.44 -14.86 -32.99
C PRO A 143 -5.17 -16.11 -32.46
N SER A 144 -6.38 -16.38 -32.97
CA SER A 144 -7.21 -17.50 -32.49
C SER A 144 -6.73 -18.88 -32.92
N ASP A 145 -5.81 -18.94 -33.89
CA ASP A 145 -5.10 -20.14 -34.33
C ASP A 145 -3.83 -20.44 -33.52
N ALA A 146 -3.48 -19.59 -32.56
CA ALA A 146 -2.37 -19.84 -31.64
C ALA A 146 -2.71 -21.02 -30.70
N ARG A 147 -1.85 -22.03 -30.68
CA ARG A 147 -1.99 -23.22 -29.84
C ARG A 147 -1.43 -23.01 -28.44
N GLN A 148 -0.33 -22.27 -28.33
CA GLN A 148 0.37 -22.02 -27.08
C GLN A 148 1.01 -20.64 -27.11
N ILE A 149 1.03 -19.98 -25.95
CA ILE A 149 1.70 -18.71 -25.73
C ILE A 149 2.87 -18.94 -24.79
N SER A 150 4.03 -18.38 -25.12
CA SER A 150 5.21 -18.36 -24.26
C SER A 150 5.69 -16.94 -24.08
N ILE A 151 5.95 -16.54 -22.84
CA ILE A 151 6.46 -15.21 -22.51
C ILE A 151 7.85 -15.38 -21.92
N ASN A 152 8.85 -14.74 -22.51
CA ASN A 152 10.22 -14.81 -22.00
C ASN A 152 10.45 -13.81 -20.84
N ALA A 153 11.63 -13.88 -20.23
CA ALA A 153 11.99 -13.01 -19.10
C ALA A 153 12.11 -11.53 -19.47
N ASP A 154 12.40 -11.26 -20.75
CA ASP A 154 12.51 -9.93 -21.35
C ASP A 154 11.14 -9.39 -21.79
N GLY A 155 10.06 -10.12 -21.55
CA GLY A 155 8.68 -9.71 -21.81
C GLY A 155 8.17 -9.95 -23.23
N GLU A 156 8.98 -10.54 -24.10
CA GLU A 156 8.58 -10.90 -25.45
C GLU A 156 7.58 -12.07 -25.42
N VAL A 157 6.48 -11.89 -26.14
CA VAL A 157 5.34 -12.80 -26.22
C VAL A 157 5.39 -13.52 -27.56
N TYR A 158 5.60 -14.83 -27.50
CA TYR A 158 5.65 -15.72 -28.64
C TYR A 158 4.41 -16.59 -28.72
N ALA A 159 3.89 -16.76 -29.94
CA ALA A 159 2.82 -17.72 -30.24
C ALA A 159 3.33 -18.88 -31.08
N TYR A 160 2.86 -20.08 -30.75
CA TYR A 160 3.12 -21.31 -31.49
C TYR A 160 1.86 -21.74 -32.25
N PHE A 161 2.03 -22.10 -33.52
CA PHE A 161 0.95 -22.50 -34.43
C PHE A 161 1.14 -23.95 -34.89
N ASP A 162 0.07 -24.65 -35.24
CA ASP A 162 0.16 -26.06 -35.67
C ASP A 162 0.88 -26.24 -37.03
N ASN A 163 0.86 -25.22 -37.88
CA ASN A 163 1.36 -25.29 -39.26
C ASN A 163 2.78 -24.73 -39.43
N THR A 164 3.39 -24.19 -38.37
CA THR A 164 4.70 -23.54 -38.41
C THR A 164 5.55 -24.02 -37.25
N VAL A 165 6.79 -24.45 -37.53
CA VAL A 165 7.72 -24.95 -36.50
C VAL A 165 8.34 -23.80 -35.70
N GLU A 166 8.53 -22.64 -36.33
CA GLU A 166 9.09 -21.44 -35.68
C GLU A 166 7.98 -20.62 -35.00
N PRO A 167 8.18 -20.20 -33.74
CA PRO A 167 7.25 -19.31 -33.07
C PRO A 167 7.25 -17.90 -33.68
N GLU A 168 6.09 -17.26 -33.71
CA GLU A 168 5.94 -15.87 -34.13
C GLU A 168 5.98 -14.93 -32.92
N LEU A 169 6.71 -13.81 -33.03
CA LEU A 169 6.74 -12.77 -32.02
C LEU A 169 5.51 -11.86 -32.17
N LEU A 170 4.61 -11.89 -31.19
CA LEU A 170 3.40 -11.06 -31.18
C LEU A 170 3.66 -9.65 -30.66
N GLY A 171 4.65 -9.48 -29.78
CA GLY A 171 4.98 -8.21 -29.15
C GLY A 171 5.82 -8.40 -27.90
N ALA A 172 6.09 -7.33 -27.16
CA ALA A 172 6.81 -7.39 -25.90
C ALA A 172 6.15 -6.50 -24.84
N PHE A 173 6.00 -7.03 -23.64
CA PHE A 173 5.57 -6.26 -22.48
C PHE A 173 6.66 -5.30 -22.04
N THR A 174 6.26 -4.10 -21.65
CA THR A 174 7.14 -3.13 -21.02
C THR A 174 6.82 -3.02 -19.54
N LEU A 175 7.81 -2.59 -18.76
CA LEU A 175 7.64 -2.29 -17.35
C LEU A 175 7.81 -0.80 -17.09
N ALA A 176 6.87 -0.24 -16.35
CA ALA A 176 6.96 1.10 -15.80
C ALA A 176 7.67 1.06 -14.44
N SER A 177 8.60 1.97 -14.23
CA SER A 177 9.22 2.23 -12.93
C SER A 177 9.03 3.68 -12.53
N PHE A 178 9.03 3.96 -11.23
CA PHE A 178 8.87 5.31 -10.69
C PHE A 178 10.04 5.65 -9.78
N THR A 179 10.35 6.94 -9.67
CA THR A 179 11.34 7.42 -8.70
C THR A 179 10.85 7.18 -7.26
N ASN A 180 9.54 7.33 -7.03
CA ASN A 180 8.93 7.14 -5.73
C ASN A 180 7.60 6.37 -5.81
N ASP A 181 7.68 5.05 -5.70
CA ASP A 181 6.52 4.14 -5.70
C ASP A 181 5.49 4.47 -4.60
N LYS A 182 5.92 5.04 -3.46
CA LYS A 182 5.02 5.42 -2.37
C LYS A 182 4.14 6.63 -2.70
N GLY A 183 4.50 7.38 -3.74
CA GLY A 183 3.72 8.51 -4.24
C GLY A 183 2.58 8.09 -5.17
N LEU A 184 2.51 6.82 -5.56
CA LEU A 184 1.44 6.32 -6.41
C LEU A 184 0.09 6.35 -5.69
N GLU A 185 -0.95 6.77 -6.39
CA GLU A 185 -2.31 6.78 -5.87
C GLU A 185 -3.02 5.50 -6.27
N ALA A 186 -3.52 4.74 -5.29
CA ALA A 186 -4.32 3.55 -5.57
C ALA A 186 -5.75 3.95 -5.97
N ILE A 187 -6.20 3.50 -7.15
CA ILE A 187 -7.53 3.84 -7.71
C ILE A 187 -8.55 2.69 -7.59
N GLY A 188 -8.18 1.60 -6.90
CA GLY A 188 -8.99 0.37 -6.79
C GLY A 188 -8.47 -0.73 -7.71
N SER A 189 -8.96 -1.97 -7.55
CA SER A 189 -8.59 -3.12 -8.40
C SER A 189 -7.08 -3.38 -8.56
N ASN A 190 -6.28 -3.12 -7.52
CA ASN A 190 -4.80 -3.17 -7.58
C ASN A 190 -4.15 -2.23 -8.61
N LEU A 191 -4.90 -1.24 -9.10
CA LEU A 191 -4.42 -0.23 -10.02
C LEU A 191 -3.90 0.99 -9.27
N PHE A 192 -2.85 1.56 -9.85
CA PHE A 192 -2.18 2.76 -9.41
C PHE A 192 -2.20 3.81 -10.51
N ARG A 193 -2.26 5.07 -10.09
CA ARG A 193 -2.16 6.24 -10.96
C ARG A 193 -0.94 7.07 -10.56
N GLU A 194 -0.28 7.63 -11.57
CA GLU A 194 0.81 8.58 -11.39
C GLU A 194 0.33 9.83 -10.64
N THR A 195 1.17 10.36 -9.75
CA THR A 195 0.94 11.65 -9.10
C THR A 195 2.21 12.52 -9.19
N PRO A 196 2.11 13.83 -8.89
CA PRO A 196 3.30 14.68 -8.77
C PRO A 196 4.31 14.17 -7.73
N ALA A 197 3.88 13.37 -6.75
CA ALA A 197 4.75 12.80 -5.72
C ALA A 197 5.44 11.50 -6.14
N SER A 198 4.90 10.75 -7.11
CA SER A 198 5.58 9.57 -7.69
C SER A 198 6.66 9.96 -8.69
N GLY A 199 6.45 11.09 -9.37
CA GLY A 199 7.19 11.46 -10.57
C GLY A 199 6.67 10.72 -11.82
N PRO A 200 7.20 11.04 -13.01
CA PRO A 200 6.77 10.44 -14.26
C PRO A 200 7.10 8.94 -14.32
N ALA A 201 6.28 8.19 -15.06
CA ALA A 201 6.58 6.79 -15.37
C ALA A 201 7.75 6.67 -16.34
N PHE A 202 8.74 5.83 -15.99
CA PHE A 202 9.82 5.43 -16.87
C PHE A 202 9.56 4.04 -17.43
N VAL A 203 8.99 4.00 -18.64
CA VAL A 203 8.68 2.76 -19.36
C VAL A 203 9.92 2.26 -20.10
N GLY A 204 10.19 0.96 -20.04
CA GLY A 204 11.30 0.31 -20.74
C GLY A 204 11.17 -1.21 -20.72
N ALA A 205 12.16 -1.89 -21.30
CA ALA A 205 12.20 -3.35 -21.30
C ALA A 205 12.43 -3.91 -19.87
N PRO A 206 11.84 -5.07 -19.54
CA PRO A 206 12.22 -5.84 -18.37
C PRO A 206 13.73 -6.13 -18.31
N GLY A 207 14.31 -6.17 -17.11
CA GLY A 207 15.75 -6.42 -16.91
C GLY A 207 16.69 -5.24 -17.17
N GLU A 208 16.22 -4.15 -17.78
CA GLU A 208 17.01 -2.94 -18.05
C GLU A 208 16.77 -1.83 -17.01
N ASP A 209 17.76 -0.95 -16.82
CA ASP A 209 17.72 0.19 -15.88
C ASP A 209 17.27 -0.14 -14.43
N GLY A 210 17.52 -1.37 -13.97
CA GLY A 210 17.12 -1.82 -12.65
C GLY A 210 15.64 -2.21 -12.52
N ARG A 211 14.92 -2.34 -13.65
CA ARG A 211 13.61 -2.99 -13.73
C ARG A 211 13.76 -4.50 -13.52
N GLY A 212 12.72 -5.11 -12.98
CA GLY A 212 12.61 -6.54 -12.78
C GLY A 212 12.47 -7.30 -14.10
N THR A 213 12.58 -8.62 -14.01
CA THR A 213 12.31 -9.54 -15.13
C THR A 213 10.90 -10.11 -15.00
N LEU A 214 10.36 -10.60 -16.11
CA LEU A 214 9.05 -11.25 -16.12
C LEU A 214 9.19 -12.77 -15.95
N ARG A 215 8.19 -13.39 -15.34
CA ARG A 215 8.15 -14.84 -15.13
C ARG A 215 6.75 -15.37 -15.41
N GLN A 216 6.62 -16.12 -16.49
CA GLN A 216 5.35 -16.74 -16.90
C GLN A 216 4.98 -17.93 -16.00
N GLY A 217 3.69 -18.14 -15.77
CA GLY A 217 3.13 -19.23 -14.97
C GLY A 217 3.20 -19.01 -13.46
N TYR A 218 3.54 -17.79 -13.04
CA TYR A 218 3.65 -17.37 -11.65
C TYR A 218 2.80 -16.13 -11.40
N LEU A 219 2.27 -16.02 -10.19
CA LEU A 219 1.66 -14.79 -9.68
C LEU A 219 2.40 -14.34 -8.42
N GLU A 220 2.48 -13.03 -8.21
CA GLU A 220 3.03 -12.46 -6.98
C GLU A 220 1.95 -12.43 -5.89
N ASN A 221 2.14 -13.15 -4.79
CA ASN A 221 1.25 -13.08 -3.63
C ASN A 221 1.37 -11.74 -2.92
N SER A 222 0.41 -11.45 -2.03
CA SER A 222 0.51 -10.29 -1.16
C SER A 222 1.78 -10.32 -0.29
N SER A 223 2.35 -9.14 -0.01
CA SER A 223 3.44 -8.96 0.95
C SER A 223 2.98 -9.05 2.42
N VAL A 224 1.67 -9.27 2.67
CA VAL A 224 1.07 -9.26 4.00
C VAL A 224 1.44 -10.52 4.79
N ASP A 225 2.01 -10.32 5.98
CA ASP A 225 2.24 -11.36 6.97
C ASP A 225 1.07 -11.40 7.96
N ALA A 226 0.17 -12.37 7.80
CA ALA A 226 -1.03 -12.51 8.62
C ALA A 226 -0.72 -12.66 10.12
N VAL A 227 0.36 -13.34 10.50
CA VAL A 227 0.71 -13.53 11.91
C VAL A 227 1.10 -12.20 12.53
N ARG A 228 1.95 -11.44 11.83
CA ARG A 228 2.36 -10.10 12.26
C ARG A 228 1.16 -9.15 12.33
N GLU A 229 0.33 -9.10 11.30
CA GLU A 229 -0.86 -8.24 11.26
C GLU A 229 -1.84 -8.56 12.41
N ILE A 230 -2.09 -9.84 12.73
CA ILE A 230 -2.96 -10.21 13.86
C ILE A 230 -2.37 -9.75 15.20
N THR A 231 -1.05 -9.89 15.41
CA THR A 231 -0.42 -9.35 16.62
C THR A 231 -0.52 -7.83 16.72
N GLU A 232 -0.34 -7.11 15.61
CA GLU A 232 -0.51 -5.66 15.57
C GLU A 232 -1.99 -5.26 15.80
N LEU A 233 -2.95 -6.04 15.29
CA LEU A 233 -4.38 -5.83 15.49
C LEU A 233 -4.75 -5.94 16.97
N ILE A 234 -4.27 -6.98 17.65
CA ILE A 234 -4.50 -7.18 19.09
C ILE A 234 -3.89 -6.01 19.87
N ALA A 235 -2.67 -5.58 19.52
CA ALA A 235 -2.03 -4.42 20.15
C ALA A 235 -2.84 -3.13 19.94
N ALA A 236 -3.38 -2.90 18.74
CA ALA A 236 -4.21 -1.73 18.45
C ALA A 236 -5.55 -1.77 19.20
N GLN A 237 -6.22 -2.93 19.26
CA GLN A 237 -7.45 -3.13 20.04
C GLN A 237 -7.22 -2.89 21.53
N ARG A 238 -6.14 -3.43 22.10
CA ARG A 238 -5.77 -3.16 23.51
C ARG A 238 -5.48 -1.67 23.73
N GLY A 239 -4.80 -1.02 22.80
CA GLY A 239 -4.59 0.43 22.85
C GLY A 239 -5.91 1.22 22.88
N TYR A 240 -6.87 0.83 22.05
CA TYR A 240 -8.21 1.44 22.03
C TYR A 240 -8.95 1.22 23.37
N GLU A 241 -8.94 -0.01 23.90
CA GLU A 241 -9.53 -0.35 25.20
C GLU A 241 -8.90 0.43 26.37
N LEU A 242 -7.58 0.66 26.33
CA LEU A 242 -6.89 1.45 27.36
C LEU A 242 -7.31 2.93 27.28
N ASN A 243 -7.39 3.50 26.08
CA ASN A 243 -7.83 4.88 25.91
C ASN A 243 -9.30 5.08 26.32
N SER A 244 -10.19 4.10 26.08
CA SER A 244 -11.57 4.18 26.54
C SER A 244 -11.69 4.14 28.07
N LYS A 245 -10.87 3.33 28.75
CA LYS A 245 -10.77 3.32 30.22
C LYS A 245 -10.30 4.66 30.78
N VAL A 246 -9.39 5.35 30.10
CA VAL A 246 -8.94 6.71 30.50
C VAL A 246 -10.11 7.70 30.46
N ILE A 247 -10.97 7.61 29.44
CA ILE A 247 -12.18 8.45 29.35
C ILE A 247 -13.14 8.13 30.49
N THR A 248 -13.42 6.84 30.74
CA THR A 248 -14.28 6.43 31.85
C THR A 248 -13.75 6.93 33.21
N ALA A 249 -12.44 6.84 33.44
CA ALA A 249 -11.82 7.36 34.67
C ALA A 249 -11.93 8.90 34.77
N ALA A 250 -11.76 9.61 33.66
CA ALA A 250 -11.96 11.05 33.63
C ALA A 250 -13.43 11.46 33.90
N ASP A 251 -14.39 10.71 33.36
CA ASP A 251 -15.82 10.91 33.62
C ASP A 251 -16.19 10.62 35.08
N GLN A 252 -15.61 9.57 35.68
CA GLN A 252 -15.79 9.28 37.10
C GLN A 252 -15.25 10.41 37.99
N MET A 253 -14.10 11.00 37.67
CA MET A 253 -13.57 12.16 38.40
C MET A 253 -14.48 13.39 38.26
N LEU A 254 -15.03 13.63 37.07
CA LEU A 254 -15.99 14.72 36.85
C LEU A 254 -17.27 14.50 37.67
N ALA A 255 -17.80 13.28 37.69
CA ALA A 255 -18.98 12.92 38.47
C ALA A 255 -18.73 13.02 39.99
N ALA A 256 -17.56 12.61 40.48
CA ALA A 256 -17.20 12.78 41.89
C ALA A 256 -17.12 14.28 42.27
N THR A 257 -16.59 15.11 41.37
CA THR A 257 -16.50 16.57 41.60
C THR A 257 -17.89 17.23 41.69
N THR A 258 -18.87 16.77 40.89
CA THR A 258 -20.24 17.31 40.96
C THR A 258 -21.03 16.84 42.18
N GLN A 259 -20.64 15.73 42.81
CA GLN A 259 -21.23 15.21 44.05
C GLN A 259 -20.68 15.88 45.32
N VAL A 260 -19.58 16.62 45.22
CA VAL A 260 -19.10 17.49 46.31
C VAL A 260 -19.99 18.74 46.32
N ARG A 261 -21.11 18.64 47.03
CA ARG A 261 -22.00 19.75 47.38
C ARG A 261 -22.23 19.77 48.88
#